data_AF-A0A1Z9YAB4-F1
#
_entry.id   AF-A0A1Z9YAB4-F1
#
_cell.length_a   1.000
_cell.length_b   1.000
_cell.length_c   1.000
_cell.angle_alpha   90.00
_cell.angle_beta   90.00
_cell.angle_gamma   90.00
#
_symmetry.space_group_name_H-M   'P 1'
#
loop_
_entity.id
_entity.type
_entity.pdbx_description
1 polymer ?
#
loop_
_entity_poly.entity_id
_entity_poly.type
_entity_poly.pdbx_seq_one_letter_code
_entity_poly.pdbx_strand_id
1 'polypeptide(L)'
;MIMALYAVDLQGEYFPMREQGRWKLYGFDTELIVEADTPEEAELMAVRMVHMDPVWGNIRPRPGFPTPRIYPEGVYECEEEPTDLPEYELFRMRK
;
A
#
# COMPACT_ATOMS: atom_id res chain seq x y z
N MET A 1 -25.53 -1.26 11.29
CA MET A 1 -25.20 -1.16 9.86
C MET A 1 -24.41 -2.42 9.53
N ILE A 2 -24.67 -3.02 8.37
CA ILE A 2 -23.92 -4.18 7.89
C ILE A 2 -22.78 -3.56 7.06
N MET A 3 -21.55 -3.69 7.54
CA MET A 3 -20.36 -3.25 6.79
C MET A 3 -20.09 -4.29 5.70
N ALA A 4 -19.74 -3.83 4.50
CA ALA A 4 -19.34 -4.71 3.40
C ALA A 4 -17.81 -4.87 3.41
N LEU A 5 -17.35 -6.00 2.87
CA LEU A 5 -15.94 -6.24 2.64
C LEU A 5 -15.56 -5.73 1.27
N TYR A 6 -14.47 -4.97 1.20
CA TYR A 6 -13.92 -4.45 -0.03
C TYR A 6 -12.48 -4.89 -0.16
N ALA A 7 -12.14 -5.44 -1.32
CA ALA A 7 -10.76 -5.60 -1.75
C ALA A 7 -10.32 -4.31 -2.46
N VAL A 8 -9.15 -3.81 -2.07
CA VAL A 8 -8.56 -2.58 -2.58
C VAL A 8 -7.17 -2.89 -3.10
N ASP A 9 -7.00 -2.74 -4.41
CA ASP A 9 -5.70 -2.82 -5.07
C ASP A 9 -4.96 -1.51 -4.82
N LEU A 10 -3.75 -1.60 -4.27
CA LEU A 10 -2.91 -0.46 -3.93
C LEU A 10 -1.59 -0.54 -4.67
N GLN A 11 -1.20 0.58 -5.25
CA GLN A 11 0.14 0.78 -5.80
C GLN A 11 0.91 1.81 -4.98
N GLY A 12 2.14 1.44 -4.64
CA GLY A 12 3.13 2.30 -4.01
C GLY A 12 4.22 2.71 -4.96
N GLU A 13 4.58 3.99 -4.99
CA GLU A 13 5.71 4.53 -5.74
C GLU A 13 6.70 5.31 -4.88
N TYR A 14 7.95 5.34 -5.36
CA TYR A 14 9.04 6.15 -4.82
C TYR A 14 9.43 5.84 -3.37
N PHE A 15 9.44 4.56 -3.00
CA PHE A 15 9.89 4.12 -1.69
C PHE A 15 11.43 3.96 -1.66
N PRO A 16 12.18 4.88 -1.01
CA PRO A 16 13.64 4.77 -0.92
C PRO A 16 14.04 3.65 0.04
N MET A 17 14.65 2.59 -0.50
CA MET A 17 15.19 1.47 0.27
C MET A 17 16.70 1.36 0.09
N ARG A 18 17.40 0.89 1.13
CA ARG A 18 18.85 0.69 1.12
C ARG A 18 19.18 -0.73 0.70
N GLU A 19 19.71 -0.91 -0.50
CA GLU A 19 20.12 -2.21 -1.04
C GLU A 19 21.63 -2.17 -1.34
N GLN A 20 22.39 -3.10 -0.75
CA GLN A 20 23.85 -3.20 -0.93
C GLN A 20 24.60 -1.87 -0.71
N GLY A 21 24.18 -1.11 0.31
CA GLY A 21 24.80 0.16 0.66
C GLY A 21 24.43 1.35 -0.25
N ARG A 22 23.61 1.14 -1.29
CA ARG A 22 23.11 2.20 -2.17
C ARG A 22 21.61 2.42 -1.96
N TRP A 23 21.17 3.66 -2.10
CA TRP A 23 19.75 3.98 -2.11
C TRP A 23 19.15 3.71 -3.49
N LYS A 24 18.03 3.01 -3.50
CA LYS A 24 17.25 2.72 -4.71
C LYS A 24 15.77 3.01 -4.44
N LEU A 25 15.04 3.30 -5.51
CA LEU A 25 13.60 3.52 -5.45
C LEU A 25 12.89 2.23 -5.81
N TYR A 26 11.94 1.87 -4.97
CA TYR A 26 11.05 0.73 -5.17
C TYR A 26 9.62 1.23 -5.32
N GLY A 27 8.85 0.46 -6.05
CA GLY A 27 7.41 0.44 -5.95
C GLY A 27 6.96 -0.88 -5.36
N PHE A 28 5.67 -0.96 -5.07
CA PHE A 28 5.03 -2.21 -4.69
C PHE A 28 3.60 -2.22 -5.20
N ASP A 29 3.08 -3.43 -5.40
CA ASP A 29 1.66 -3.67 -5.57
C ASP A 29 1.20 -4.57 -4.41
N THR A 30 0.01 -4.33 -3.89
CA THR A 30 -0.59 -5.13 -2.81
C THR A 30 -2.11 -5.03 -2.91
N GLU A 31 -2.79 -6.07 -2.46
CA GLU A 31 -4.24 -6.05 -2.23
C GLU A 31 -4.50 -5.98 -0.73
N LEU A 32 -5.48 -5.18 -0.32
CA LEU A 32 -5.96 -5.14 1.06
C LEU A 32 -7.47 -5.35 1.09
N ILE A 33 -7.91 -6.24 1.97
CA ILE A 33 -9.33 -6.40 2.26
C ILE A 33 -9.68 -5.63 3.53
N VAL A 34 -10.70 -4.77 3.44
CA VAL A 34 -11.15 -3.89 4.51
C VAL A 34 -12.66 -3.91 4.65
N GLU A 35 -13.15 -3.80 5.88
CA GLU A 35 -14.57 -3.55 6.16
C GLU A 35 -14.85 -2.04 6.09
N ALA A 36 -15.84 -1.64 5.31
CA ALA A 36 -16.26 -0.25 5.19
C ALA A 36 -17.76 -0.11 4.84
N ASP A 37 -18.32 1.08 5.03
CA ASP A 37 -19.70 1.37 4.62
C ASP A 37 -19.77 1.75 3.13
N THR A 38 -18.69 2.32 2.55
CA THR A 38 -18.61 2.69 1.12
C THR A 38 -17.26 2.34 0.49
N PRO A 39 -17.17 2.21 -0.85
CA PRO A 39 -15.91 1.99 -1.55
C PRO A 39 -14.86 3.08 -1.28
N GLU A 40 -15.27 4.34 -1.19
CA GLU A 40 -14.35 5.46 -0.93
C GLU A 40 -13.77 5.43 0.49
N GLU A 41 -14.56 4.95 1.46
CA GLU A 41 -14.07 4.71 2.81
C GLU A 41 -13.07 3.55 2.83
N ALA A 42 -13.35 2.47 2.09
CA ALA A 42 -12.44 1.35 1.93
C ALA A 42 -11.08 1.78 1.38
N GLU A 43 -11.06 2.59 0.31
CA GLU A 43 -9.81 3.15 -0.25
C GLU A 43 -9.02 3.93 0.80
N LEU A 44 -9.69 4.83 1.54
CA LEU A 44 -9.04 5.63 2.57
C LEU A 44 -8.47 4.77 3.70
N MET A 45 -9.20 3.74 4.12
CA MET A 45 -8.78 2.80 5.15
C MET A 45 -7.57 1.98 4.69
N ALA A 46 -7.61 1.42 3.48
CA ALA A 46 -6.54 0.63 2.90
C ALA A 46 -5.24 1.46 2.79
N VAL A 47 -5.31 2.68 2.27
CA VAL A 47 -4.15 3.59 2.20
C VAL A 47 -3.59 3.89 3.60
N ARG A 48 -4.46 4.10 4.61
CA ARG A 48 -4.02 4.32 5.99
C ARG A 48 -3.34 3.10 6.59
N MET A 49 -3.84 1.89 6.34
CA MET A 49 -3.23 0.66 6.84
C MET A 49 -1.79 0.51 6.35
N VAL A 50 -1.54 0.74 5.06
CA VAL A 50 -0.17 0.71 4.53
C VAL A 50 0.71 1.78 5.16
N HIS A 51 0.22 3.00 5.36
CA HIS A 51 1.02 4.05 6.04
C HIS A 51 1.40 3.70 7.48
N MET A 52 0.60 2.87 8.15
CA MET A 52 0.85 2.42 9.52
C MET A 52 1.63 1.11 9.60
N ASP A 53 1.84 0.42 8.48
CA ASP A 53 2.56 -0.86 8.47
C ASP A 53 4.03 -0.66 8.89
N PRO A 54 4.50 -1.35 9.93
CA PRO A 54 5.88 -1.27 10.41
C PRO A 54 6.94 -1.56 9.36
N VAL A 55 6.63 -2.34 8.32
CA VAL A 55 7.57 -2.64 7.21
C VAL A 55 8.05 -1.35 6.54
N TRP A 56 7.20 -0.33 6.53
CA TRP A 56 7.48 1.00 5.97
C TRP A 56 7.97 2.00 7.01
N GLY A 57 8.08 1.64 8.29
CA GLY A 57 8.42 2.55 9.39
C GLY A 57 9.76 3.28 9.25
N ASN A 58 10.65 2.79 8.36
CA ASN A 58 11.94 3.42 8.05
C ASN A 58 11.93 4.34 6.82
N ILE A 59 10.79 4.42 6.13
CA ILE A 59 10.67 5.17 4.89
C ILE A 59 10.19 6.58 5.22
N ARG A 60 11.14 7.51 5.19
CA ARG A 60 10.87 8.94 5.34
C ARG A 60 11.24 9.67 4.06
N PRO A 61 10.56 10.78 3.74
CA PRO A 61 11.01 11.69 2.69
C PRO A 61 12.49 12.04 2.91
N ARG A 62 13.30 11.84 1.86
CA ARG A 62 14.73 12.16 1.88
C ARG A 62 15.01 13.27 0.87
N PRO A 63 15.83 14.28 1.22
CA PRO A 63 16.29 15.27 0.26
C PRO A 63 16.92 14.60 -0.97
N GLY A 64 16.49 15.02 -2.17
CA GLY A 64 16.97 14.46 -3.45
C GLY A 64 16.23 13.20 -3.94
N PHE A 65 15.24 12.70 -3.20
CA PHE A 65 14.34 11.65 -3.64
C PHE A 65 12.92 12.20 -3.83
N PRO A 66 12.12 11.67 -4.77
CA PRO A 66 10.69 11.97 -4.81
C PRO A 66 10.00 11.55 -3.51
N THR A 67 8.91 12.24 -3.18
CA THR A 67 8.06 11.87 -2.04
C THR A 67 7.38 10.52 -2.33
N PRO A 68 7.43 9.54 -1.39
CA PRO A 68 6.67 8.30 -1.52
C PRO A 68 5.18 8.57 -1.73
N ARG A 69 4.53 7.75 -2.56
CA ARG A 69 3.11 7.85 -2.87
C ARG A 69 2.46 6.48 -2.77
N ILE A 70 1.23 6.46 -2.29
CA ILE A 70 0.37 5.28 -2.29
C ILE A 70 -0.96 5.76 -2.87
N TYR A 71 -1.50 5.03 -3.82
CA TYR A 71 -2.82 5.30 -4.36
C TYR A 71 -3.57 4.00 -4.64
N PRO A 72 -4.90 4.02 -4.50
CA PRO A 72 -5.74 2.92 -4.96
C PRO A 72 -5.74 2.87 -6.49
N GLU A 73 -5.60 1.66 -7.03
CA GLU A 73 -5.79 1.37 -8.46
C GLU A 73 -7.18 0.82 -8.75
N GLY A 74 -7.78 0.12 -7.77
CA GLY A 74 -9.10 -0.48 -7.88
C GLY A 74 -9.71 -0.76 -6.52
N VAL A 75 -11.05 -0.75 -6.48
CA VAL A 75 -11.84 -1.15 -5.31
C VAL A 75 -13.03 -1.96 -5.78
N TYR A 76 -13.28 -3.10 -5.14
CA TYR A 76 -14.38 -3.99 -5.45
C TYR A 76 -14.90 -4.71 -4.21
N GLU A 77 -16.21 -4.96 -4.16
CA GLU A 77 -16.81 -5.76 -3.10
C GLU A 77 -16.34 -7.21 -3.17
N CYS A 78 -16.06 -7.82 -2.03
CA CYS A 78 -15.63 -9.20 -1.91
C CYS A 78 -16.40 -9.92 -0.79
N GLU A 79 -16.36 -11.26 -0.78
CA GLU A 79 -17.12 -12.09 0.16
C GLU A 79 -16.25 -12.74 1.24
N GLU A 80 -14.92 -12.70 1.09
CA GLU A 80 -13.98 -13.39 1.97
C GLU A 80 -13.06 -12.40 2.68
N GLU A 81 -12.84 -12.62 3.99
CA GLU A 81 -11.83 -11.91 4.76
C GLU A 81 -10.42 -12.39 4.41
N PRO A 82 -9.40 -11.52 4.51
CA PRO A 82 -8.03 -11.94 4.28
C PRO A 82 -7.63 -12.91 5.40
N THR A 83 -7.13 -14.08 5.01
CA THR A 83 -6.66 -15.09 5.98
C THR A 83 -5.27 -14.77 6.52
N ASP A 84 -4.53 -13.89 5.85
CA ASP A 84 -3.14 -13.55 6.14
C ASP A 84 -2.89 -12.04 6.16
N LEU A 85 -1.71 -11.67 6.65
CA LEU A 85 -1.22 -10.30 6.62
C LEU A 85 -0.98 -9.83 5.17
N PRO A 86 -0.95 -8.50 4.93
CA PRO A 86 -0.67 -7.95 3.61
C PRO A 86 0.70 -8.42 3.09
N GLU A 87 0.71 -9.02 1.90
CA GLU A 87 1.94 -9.33 1.17
C GLU A 87 2.21 -8.27 0.11
N TYR A 88 3.44 -7.74 0.10
CA TYR A 88 3.84 -6.69 -0.83
C TYR A 88 4.69 -7.27 -1.95
N GLU A 89 4.24 -7.13 -3.20
CA GLU A 89 5.05 -7.45 -4.36
C GLU A 89 6.02 -6.29 -4.65
N LEU A 90 7.24 -6.39 -4.10
CA LEU A 90 8.26 -5.34 -4.25
C LEU A 90 8.95 -5.40 -5.61
N PHE A 91 8.94 -4.27 -6.33
CA PHE A 91 9.69 -4.14 -7.58
C PHE A 91 10.56 -2.90 -7.61
N ARG A 92 11.70 -3.03 -8.29
CA ARG A 92 12.64 -1.91 -8.44
C ARG A 92 12.18 -1.00 -9.58
N MET A 93 11.95 0.27 -9.29
CA MET A 93 11.64 1.25 -10.32
C MET A 93 12.86 1.45 -11.25
N ARG A 94 12.62 1.37 -12.56
CA ARG A 94 13.63 1.73 -13.57
C ARG A 94 13.58 3.25 -13.75
N LYS A 95 14.74 3.91 -13.62
CA LYS A 95 14.89 5.33 -13.96
C LYS A 95 14.92 5.50 -15.47
#